data_AF-A0A962IWX0-F1
#
_entry.id   AF-A0A962IWX0-F1
#
_cell.length_a   1.000
_cell.length_b   1.000
_cell.length_c   1.000
_cell.angle_alpha   90.00
_cell.angle_beta   90.00
_cell.angle_gamma   90.00
#
_symmetry.space_group_name_H-M   'P 1'
#
loop_
_entity.id
_entity.type
_entity.pdbx_description
1 polymer ?
#
loop_
_entity_poly.entity_id
_entity_poly.type
_entity_poly.pdbx_seq_one_letter_code
_entity_poly.pdbx_strand_id
1 'polypeptide(L)'
;MKKLMILVAGLVFSQFTLAEEPATEQASPYTQLCIAALESKEAMNAKARELNIGRREMKQVVCNDLSLYEFVEAHQDNMQEWSIATVE
;
A
#
# COMPACT_ATOMS: atom_id res chain seq x y z
N MET A 1 -23.76 -60.89 6.97
CA MET A 1 -23.70 -60.03 5.77
C MET A 1 -24.13 -58.62 6.16
N LYS A 2 -23.26 -57.62 5.92
CA LYS A 2 -23.59 -56.25 5.46
C LYS A 2 -24.55 -55.42 6.35
N LYS A 3 -24.25 -54.22 6.85
CA LYS A 3 -23.22 -53.23 6.56
C LYS A 3 -23.13 -52.28 7.76
N LEU A 4 -21.90 -52.09 8.22
CA LEU A 4 -21.27 -50.81 8.58
C LEU A 4 -22.24 -49.60 8.65
N MET A 5 -22.68 -49.24 9.84
CA MET A 5 -23.27 -47.92 10.08
C MET A 5 -22.13 -46.89 10.09
N ILE A 6 -22.09 -46.09 9.03
CA ILE A 6 -21.13 -44.99 8.85
C ILE A 6 -21.52 -43.88 9.83
N LEU A 7 -20.66 -43.64 10.81
CA LEU A 7 -20.65 -42.45 11.67
C LEU A 7 -20.40 -41.22 10.78
N VAL A 8 -21.45 -40.44 10.50
CA VAL A 8 -21.32 -39.12 9.86
C VAL A 8 -20.89 -38.13 10.94
N ALA A 9 -19.61 -38.19 11.30
CA ALA A 9 -18.96 -37.16 12.09
C ALA A 9 -18.60 -36.00 11.16
N GLY A 10 -19.14 -34.82 11.48
CA GLY A 10 -18.58 -33.50 11.25
C GLY A 10 -17.89 -33.20 9.92
N LEU A 11 -18.45 -32.25 9.18
CA LEU A 11 -17.82 -30.93 9.01
C LEU A 11 -18.71 -30.10 8.10
N VAL A 12 -19.40 -29.14 8.72
CA VAL A 12 -20.03 -28.03 8.01
C VAL A 12 -18.89 -27.15 7.50
N PHE A 13 -18.27 -27.51 6.38
CA PHE A 13 -17.40 -26.58 5.66
C PHE A 13 -18.32 -25.58 4.96
N SER A 14 -18.71 -24.55 5.71
CA SER A 14 -19.15 -23.28 5.13
C SER A 14 -17.98 -22.78 4.28
N GLN A 15 -18.05 -22.98 2.98
CA GLN A 15 -17.13 -22.36 2.04
C GLN A 15 -17.52 -20.88 1.97
N PHE A 16 -17.08 -20.11 2.96
CA PHE A 16 -17.03 -18.65 2.82
C PHE A 16 -15.86 -18.35 1.90
N THR A 17 -16.09 -18.52 0.59
CA THR A 17 -15.21 -17.94 -0.41
C THR A 17 -15.42 -16.44 -0.36
N LEU A 18 -14.67 -15.75 0.50
CA LEU A 18 -14.32 -14.36 0.21
C LEU A 18 -13.47 -14.44 -1.04
N ALA A 19 -14.09 -14.14 -2.18
CA ALA A 19 -13.34 -13.64 -3.32
C ALA A 19 -12.71 -12.33 -2.85
N GLU A 20 -11.54 -12.42 -2.23
CA GLU A 20 -10.59 -11.33 -2.24
C GLU A 20 -10.19 -11.21 -3.71
N GLU A 21 -10.88 -10.31 -4.42
CA GLU A 21 -10.46 -9.96 -5.76
C GLU A 21 -9.01 -9.51 -5.63
N PRO A 22 -8.06 -10.12 -6.36
CA PRO A 22 -6.70 -9.61 -6.34
C PRO A 22 -6.81 -8.18 -6.85
N ALA A 23 -6.56 -7.21 -5.95
CA ALA A 23 -6.52 -5.80 -6.27
C ALA A 23 -5.38 -5.59 -7.28
N THR A 24 -5.69 -5.86 -8.54
CA THR A 24 -4.93 -5.43 -9.70
C THR A 24 -5.35 -4.00 -10.05
N GLU A 25 -5.64 -3.19 -9.03
CA GLU A 25 -5.55 -1.74 -9.16
C GLU A 25 -4.06 -1.43 -9.28
N GLN A 26 -3.58 -1.35 -10.52
CA GLN A 26 -2.32 -0.67 -10.77
C GLN A 26 -2.51 0.75 -10.24
N ALA A 27 -1.95 1.02 -9.07
CA ALA A 27 -2.01 2.33 -8.44
C ALA A 27 -1.65 3.39 -9.48
N SER A 28 -2.42 4.48 -9.55
CA SER A 28 -2.17 5.52 -10.54
C SER A 28 -0.71 6.00 -10.45
N PRO A 29 -0.10 6.50 -11.55
CA PRO A 29 1.26 7.04 -11.48
C PRO A 29 1.44 8.07 -10.35
N TYR A 30 0.42 8.87 -10.07
CA TYR A 30 0.43 9.83 -8.97
C TYR A 30 0.34 9.17 -7.59
N THR A 31 -0.43 8.09 -7.46
CA THR A 31 -0.47 7.28 -6.23
C THR A 31 0.90 6.66 -5.95
N GLN A 32 1.53 6.06 -6.97
CA GLN A 32 2.89 5.51 -6.84
C GLN A 32 3.91 6.60 -6.47
N LEU A 33 3.73 7.81 -7.00
CA LEU A 33 4.56 8.96 -6.67
C LEU A 33 4.37 9.41 -5.20
N CYS A 34 3.13 9.45 -4.70
CA CYS A 34 2.84 9.74 -3.29
C CYS A 34 3.41 8.67 -2.34
N ILE A 35 3.37 7.39 -2.74
CA ILE A 35 3.98 6.30 -1.96
C ILE A 35 5.50 6.49 -1.89
N ALA A 36 6.15 6.77 -3.03
CA ALA A 36 7.60 7.03 -3.05
C ALA A 36 7.99 8.29 -2.26
N ALA A 37 7.09 9.27 -2.17
CA ALA A 37 7.27 10.47 -1.35
C ALA A 37 7.27 10.20 0.16
N LEU A 38 6.62 9.12 0.62
CA LEU A 38 6.73 8.68 2.01
C LEU A 38 8.15 8.21 2.33
N GLU A 39 8.82 7.53 1.40
CA GLU A 39 10.15 6.95 1.65
C GLU A 39 11.24 8.03 1.77
N SER A 40 11.31 8.96 0.81
CA SER A 40 12.25 10.08 0.80
C SER A 40 12.00 11.01 -0.40
N LYS A 41 12.63 12.18 -0.36
CA LYS A 41 12.65 13.10 -1.51
C LYS A 41 13.38 12.47 -2.71
N GLU A 42 14.42 11.69 -2.46
CA GLU A 42 15.20 10.99 -3.46
C GLU A 42 14.37 9.91 -4.16
N ALA A 43 13.63 9.10 -3.38
CA ALA A 43 12.72 8.07 -3.89
C ALA A 43 11.59 8.66 -4.74
N MET A 44 10.96 9.75 -4.26
CA MET A 44 9.98 10.51 -5.05
C MET A 44 10.57 10.95 -6.40
N ASN A 45 11.76 11.56 -6.39
CA ASN A 45 12.39 12.04 -7.62
C ASN A 45 12.80 10.90 -8.56
N ALA A 46 13.21 9.75 -8.04
CA ALA A 46 13.47 8.55 -8.83
C ALA A 46 12.19 8.04 -9.50
N LYS A 47 11.11 7.91 -8.71
CA LYS A 47 9.82 7.47 -9.20
C LYS A 47 9.23 8.41 -10.25
N ALA A 48 9.37 9.73 -10.07
CA ALA A 48 8.94 10.72 -11.06
C ALA A 48 9.64 10.53 -12.42
N ARG A 49 10.95 10.22 -12.41
CA ARG A 49 11.70 9.93 -13.64
C ARG A 49 11.24 8.64 -14.30
N GLU A 50 11.02 7.58 -13.53
CA GLU A 50 10.52 6.29 -14.05
C GLU A 50 9.14 6.43 -14.70
N LEU A 51 8.27 7.25 -14.11
CA LEU A 51 6.91 7.50 -14.59
C LEU A 51 6.83 8.60 -15.67
N ASN A 52 7.96 9.20 -16.07
CA ASN A 52 8.02 10.34 -16.99
C ASN A 52 7.20 11.57 -16.54
N ILE A 53 7.03 11.75 -15.23
CA ILE A 53 6.30 12.86 -14.63
C ILE A 53 7.23 14.08 -14.54
N GLY A 54 6.90 15.12 -15.30
CA GLY A 54 7.69 16.36 -15.34
C GLY A 54 7.48 17.24 -14.11
N ARG A 55 8.43 18.15 -13.86
CA ARG A 55 8.36 19.11 -12.74
C ARG A 55 7.07 19.95 -12.69
N ARG A 56 6.47 20.26 -13.85
CA ARG A 56 5.20 21.00 -13.90
C ARG A 56 4.03 20.15 -13.40
N GLU A 57 4.02 18.88 -13.76
CA GLU A 57 3.00 17.92 -13.36
C GLU A 57 3.11 17.60 -11.87
N MET A 58 4.34 17.39 -11.37
CA MET A 58 4.59 17.20 -9.93
C MET A 58 4.01 18.33 -9.05
N LYS A 59 3.99 19.57 -9.54
CA LYS A 59 3.42 20.73 -8.81
C LYS A 59 1.89 20.69 -8.71
N GLN A 60 1.23 19.82 -9.46
CA GLN A 60 -0.22 19.65 -9.45
C GLN A 60 -0.64 18.41 -8.67
N VAL A 61 0.32 17.58 -8.23
CA VAL A 61 0.05 16.37 -7.47
C VAL A 61 -0.26 16.74 -6.02
N VAL A 62 -1.38 16.21 -5.54
CA VAL A 62 -1.84 16.33 -4.16
C VAL A 62 -1.86 14.94 -3.54
N CYS A 63 -1.21 14.79 -2.39
CA CYS A 63 -1.14 13.56 -1.61
C CYS A 63 -1.73 13.84 -0.23
N ASN A 64 -2.82 13.18 0.14
CA ASN A 64 -3.52 13.38 1.42
C ASN A 64 -3.75 14.88 1.74
N ASP A 65 -4.37 15.60 0.81
CA ASP A 65 -4.70 17.03 0.91
C ASP A 65 -3.51 18.00 1.00
N LEU A 66 -2.28 17.51 0.87
CA LEU A 66 -1.05 18.30 0.81
C LEU A 66 -0.48 18.31 -0.61
N SER A 67 0.17 19.40 -1.02
CA SER A 67 0.96 19.33 -2.25
C SER A 67 2.08 18.29 -2.09
N LEU A 68 2.54 17.72 -3.20
CA LEU A 68 3.57 16.68 -3.17
C LEU A 68 4.82 17.07 -2.35
N TYR A 69 5.25 18.34 -2.39
CA TYR A 69 6.41 18.80 -1.62
C TYR A 69 6.10 18.99 -0.13
N GLU A 70 4.95 19.58 0.21
CA GLU A 70 4.49 19.69 1.60
C GLU A 70 4.30 18.32 2.24
N PHE A 71 3.82 17.35 1.46
CA PHE A 71 3.66 15.96 1.89
C PHE A 71 4.99 15.32 2.25
N VAL A 72 6.03 15.48 1.40
CA VAL A 72 7.38 14.98 1.70
C VAL A 72 7.93 15.63 2.98
N GLU A 73 7.82 16.95 3.11
CA GLU A 73 8.31 17.68 4.29
C GLU A 73 7.61 17.20 5.57
N ALA A 74 6.28 17.06 5.56
CA ALA A 74 5.52 16.59 6.70
C ALA A 74 5.88 15.17 7.15
N HIS A 75 6.34 14.30 6.25
CA HIS A 75 6.67 12.91 6.58
C HIS A 75 8.15 12.70 6.90
N GLN A 76 9.05 13.57 6.44
CA GLN A 76 10.47 13.51 6.81
C GLN A 76 10.68 13.73 8.32
N ASP A 77 9.96 14.67 8.91
CA ASP A 77 10.06 14.96 10.35
C ASP A 77 9.54 13.79 11.20
N ASN A 78 8.45 13.14 10.76
CA ASN A 78 7.85 12.01 11.48
C ASN A 78 8.68 10.72 11.41
N MET A 79 9.48 10.51 10.36
CA MET A 79 10.34 9.33 10.24
C MET A 79 11.52 9.33 11.22
N GLN A 80 12.03 10.51 11.60
CA GLN A 80 13.06 10.60 12.64
C GLN A 80 12.54 10.13 14.00
N GLU A 81 11.29 10.46 14.33
CA GLU A 81 10.70 10.11 15.63
C GLU A 81 10.46 8.59 15.76
N TRP A 82 10.03 7.91 14.69
CA TRP A 82 9.84 6.45 14.73
C TRP A 82 11.15 5.66 14.82
N SER A 83 12.26 6.21 14.30
CA SER A 83 13.57 5.58 14.38
C SER A 83 14.18 5.54 15.79
N ILE A 84 13.65 6.34 16.73
CA ILE A 84 14.14 6.42 18.12
C ILE A 84 13.38 5.45 19.04
N ALA A 85 12.15 5.07 18.70
CA ALA A 85 11.25 4.32 19.59
C ALA A 85 11.43 2.79 19.58
N THR A 86 12.41 2.22 18.87
CA THR A 86 12.55 0.76 18.69
C THR A 86 13.81 0.14 19.31
N VAL A 87 14.43 0.79 20.30
CA VAL A 87 15.47 0.15 21.13
C VAL A 87 14.89 -0.19 22.51
N GLU A 88 14.31 -1.39 22.63
CA GLU A 88 14.13 -2.10 23.91
C GLU A 88 14.82 -3.47 23.86
#